data_AF-A0A8T7KQ83-F1
#
_entry.id   AF-A0A8T7KQ83-F1
#
_cell.length_a   1.000
_cell.length_b   1.000
_cell.length_c   1.000
_cell.angle_alpha   90.00
_cell.angle_beta   90.00
_cell.angle_gamma   90.00
#
_symmetry.space_group_name_H-M   'P 1'
#
loop_
_entity.id
_entity.type
_entity.pdbx_description
1 polymer ?
#
loop_
_entity_poly.entity_id
_entity_poly.type
_entity_poly.pdbx_seq_one_letter_code
_entity_poly.pdbx_strand_id
1 'polypeptide(L)' 'MKSKSQAVGVWMALGALAGALIGAVIGVFSQDWSWMAFGVPVGLAVGFGIGAALTQNKPDKQD' A
#
# COMPACT_ATOMS: atom_id res chain seq x y z
N MET A 1 2.21 18.38 -11.91
CA MET A 1 1.79 16.96 -12.06
C MET A 1 2.70 15.94 -11.35
N LYS A 2 4.05 16.10 -11.33
CA LYS A 2 4.98 15.13 -10.71
C LYS A 2 4.74 14.81 -9.22
N SER A 3 4.33 15.78 -8.40
CA SER A 3 4.20 15.63 -6.94
C SER A 3 3.05 14.70 -6.49
N LYS A 4 1.90 14.73 -7.15
CA LYS A 4 0.74 13.91 -6.75
C LYS A 4 0.96 12.43 -7.08
N SER A 5 1.53 12.11 -8.24
CA SER A 5 1.87 10.72 -8.61
C SER A 5 2.99 10.13 -7.75
N GLN A 6 3.98 10.93 -7.32
CA GLN A 6 4.99 10.46 -6.36
C GLN A 6 4.37 10.14 -5.00
N ALA A 7 3.45 10.96 -4.49
CA ALA A 7 2.80 10.69 -3.22
C ALA A 7 2.00 9.38 -3.27
N VAL A 8 1.22 9.14 -4.33
CA VAL A 8 0.48 7.88 -4.52
C VAL A 8 1.45 6.70 -4.64
N GLY A 9 2.54 6.85 -5.39
CA GLY A 9 3.55 5.80 -5.54
C GLY A 9 4.24 5.42 -4.23
N VAL A 10 4.55 6.40 -3.37
CA VAL A 10 5.11 6.15 -2.04
C VAL A 10 4.12 5.38 -1.16
N TRP A 11 2.84 5.76 -1.17
CA TRP A 11 1.80 5.05 -0.43
C TRP A 11 1.54 3.63 -0.95
N MET A 12 1.62 3.41 -2.26
CA MET A 12 1.57 2.06 -2.84
C MET A 12 2.76 1.21 -2.41
N ALA A 13 3.97 1.75 -2.42
CA ALA A 13 5.16 1.04 -1.97
C ALA A 13 5.09 0.70 -0.48
N LEU A 14 4.59 1.63 0.35
CA LEU A 14 4.39 1.41 1.78
C LEU A 14 3.32 0.34 2.05
N GLY A 15 2.20 0.39 1.31
CA GLY A 15 1.15 -0.62 1.39
C GLY A 15 1.62 -2.00 0.95
N ALA A 16 2.42 -2.09 -0.13
CA ALA A 16 3.02 -3.34 -0.58
C ALA A 16 3.97 -3.94 0.47
N LEU A 17 4.81 -3.11 1.09
CA LEU A 17 5.71 -3.54 2.17
C LEU A 17 4.93 -4.03 3.39
N ALA A 18 3.89 -3.30 3.82
CA ALA A 18 3.04 -3.70 4.93
C ALA A 18 2.29 -5.01 4.62
N GLY A 19 1.71 -5.13 3.42
CA GLY A 19 1.03 -6.34 2.98
C GLY A 19 1.95 -7.55 2.83
N ALA A 20 3.18 -7.35 2.35
CA ALA A 20 4.20 -8.38 2.30
C ALA A 20 4.60 -8.85 3.71
N LEU A 21 4.81 -7.92 4.65
CA LEU A 21 5.10 -8.23 6.05
C LEU A 21 3.96 -9.01 6.72
N ILE A 22 2.71 -8.57 6.54
CA ILE A 22 1.54 -9.25 7.10
C ILE A 22 1.36 -10.63 6.48
N GLY A 23 1.48 -10.74 5.14
CA GLY A 23 1.43 -12.02 4.44
C GLY A 23 2.55 -12.97 4.86
N ALA A 24 3.74 -12.44 5.15
CA ALA A 24 4.87 -13.20 5.65
C ALA A 24 4.62 -13.74 7.06
N VAL A 25 4.13 -12.88 7.97
CA VAL A 25 3.79 -13.29 9.34
C VAL A 25 2.71 -14.37 9.30
N ILE A 26 1.62 -14.17 8.55
CA ILE A 26 0.54 -15.15 8.46
C ILE A 26 1.02 -16.46 7.81
N GLY A 27 1.85 -16.38 6.76
CA GLY A 27 2.40 -17.56 6.08
C GLY A 27 3.31 -18.40 6.98
N VAL A 28 4.14 -17.75 7.81
CA VAL A 28 4.99 -18.44 8.80
C VAL A 28 4.13 -19.15 9.85
N PHE A 29 3.10 -18.47 10.38
CA PHE A 29 2.23 -19.05 11.41
C PHE A 29 1.28 -20.13 10.87
N SER A 30 0.91 -20.07 9.60
CA SER A 30 -0.02 -21.04 8.97
C SER A 30 0.69 -22.22 8.30
N GLN A 31 2.04 -22.23 8.28
CA GLN A 31 2.86 -23.14 7.45
C GLN A 31 2.48 -23.15 5.95
N ASP A 32 1.75 -22.13 5.48
CA ASP A 32 1.23 -22.07 4.12
C ASP A 32 1.69 -20.76 3.47
N TRP A 33 2.67 -20.89 2.57
CA TRP A 33 3.30 -19.76 1.89
C TRP A 33 2.38 -19.06 0.90
N SER A 34 1.21 -19.64 0.60
CA SER A 34 0.20 -19.04 -0.29
C SER A 34 -0.28 -17.68 0.23
N TRP A 35 -0.24 -17.45 1.54
CA TRP A 35 -0.60 -16.17 2.16
C TRP A 35 0.28 -15.00 1.74
N MET A 36 1.52 -15.23 1.32
CA MET A 36 2.38 -14.21 0.72
C MET A 36 1.80 -13.69 -0.60
N ALA A 37 1.25 -14.59 -1.42
CA ALA A 37 0.68 -14.24 -2.72
C ALA A 37 -0.61 -13.40 -2.59
N PHE A 38 -1.31 -13.49 -1.47
CA PHE A 38 -2.47 -12.64 -1.17
C PHE A 38 -2.08 -11.36 -0.42
N GLY A 39 -1.07 -11.41 0.45
CA GLY A 39 -0.64 -10.26 1.27
C GLY A 39 -0.14 -9.08 0.43
N VAL A 40 0.68 -9.34 -0.59
CA VAL A 40 1.23 -8.29 -1.47
C VAL A 40 0.14 -7.55 -2.27
N PRO A 41 -0.76 -8.22 -3.03
CA PRO A 41 -1.81 -7.52 -3.76
C PRO A 41 -2.84 -6.82 -2.85
N VAL A 42 -3.16 -7.39 -1.69
CA VAL A 42 -4.01 -6.72 -0.68
C VAL A 42 -3.33 -5.47 -0.15
N GLY A 43 -2.04 -5.55 0.19
CA GLY A 43 -1.24 -4.41 0.62
C GLY A 43 -1.16 -3.30 -0.42
N LEU A 44 -0.97 -3.66 -1.70
CA LEU A 44 -0.99 -2.72 -2.83
C LEU A 44 -2.36 -2.04 -2.97
N ALA A 45 -3.46 -2.80 -2.89
CA ALA A 45 -4.81 -2.25 -2.98
C ALA A 45 -5.10 -1.26 -1.85
N VAL A 46 -4.71 -1.59 -0.62
CA VAL A 46 -4.87 -0.71 0.55
C VAL A 46 -3.97 0.53 0.42
N GLY A 47 -2.70 0.36 0.05
CA GLY A 47 -1.76 1.46 -0.15
C GLY A 47 -2.21 2.42 -1.27
N PHE A 48 -2.77 1.88 -2.36
CA PHE A 48 -3.36 2.69 -3.41
C PHE A 48 -4.61 3.44 -2.94
N GLY A 49 -5.52 2.77 -2.22
CA GLY A 49 -6.72 3.40 -1.68
C GLY A 49 -6.39 4.56 -0.74
N ILE A 50 -5.44 4.37 0.17
CA ILE A 50 -4.97 5.41 1.09
C ILE A 50 -4.27 6.54 0.32
N GLY A 51 -3.37 6.20 -0.61
CA GLY A 51 -2.66 7.18 -1.43
C GLY A 51 -3.59 8.03 -2.30
N ALA A 52 -4.63 7.42 -2.88
CA ALA A 52 -5.64 8.11 -3.66
C ALA A 52 -6.53 9.00 -2.77
N ALA A 53 -7.00 8.48 -1.64
CA ALA A 53 -7.83 9.23 -0.69
C ALA A 53 -7.10 10.45 -0.09
N LEU A 54 -5.81 10.33 0.23
CA LEU A 54 -4.98 11.42 0.72
C LEU A 54 -4.59 12.41 -0.38
N THR A 55 -4.52 11.98 -1.64
CA THR A 55 -4.31 12.86 -2.79
C THR A 55 -5.56 13.68 -3.10
N GLN A 56 -6.75 13.10 -2.88
CA GLN A 56 -8.03 13.80 -2.98
C GLN A 56 -8.29 14.73 -1.80
N ASN A 57 -7.84 14.35 -0.58
CA ASN A 57 -7.97 15.15 0.64
C ASN A 57 -6.84 16.15 0.87
N LYS A 58 -5.87 16.30 -0.03
CA LYS A 58 -4.95 17.45 0.05
C LYS A 58 -5.75 18.68 -0.38
N PRO A 59 -6.13 19.60 0.54
CA PRO A 59 -6.58 20.91 0.13
C PRO A 59 -5.44 21.49 -0.72
N ASP A 60 -5.78 22.08 -1.86
CA ASP A 60 -4.84 22.89 -2.62
C ASP A 60 -4.18 23.83 -1.61
N LYS A 61 -2.88 23.62 -1.36
CA LYS A 61 -2.05 24.70 -0.87
C LYS A 61 -1.99 25.69 -2.02
N GLN A 62 -2.97 26.60 -2.05
CA GLN A 62 -2.75 27.95 -2.54
C GLN A 62 -1.63 28.54 -1.67
N ASP A 63 -0.57 28.95 -2.38
CA ASP A 63 0.56 29.77 -1.96
C ASP A 63 1.66 29.11 -1.08
#